data_AF-A0A6P8BTD4-F1
#
_entry.id   AF-A0A6P8BTD4-F1
#
_cell.length_a   1.000
_cell.length_b   1.000
_cell.length_c   1.000
_cell.angle_alpha   90.00
_cell.angle_beta   90.00
_cell.angle_gamma   90.00
#
_symmetry.space_group_name_H-M   'P 1'
#
loop_
_entity.id
_entity.type
_entity.pdbx_description
1 polymer ?
#
loop_
_entity_poly.entity_id
_entity_poly.type
_entity_poly.pdbx_seq_one_letter_code
_entity_poly.pdbx_strand_id
1 'polypeptide(L)'
;MPVGDVVYAIDLIEVLKKKHGMKGYKRMVMYIAACESGSIVNGLLPDDVSVYTTTASKPDELSWACYCPGEDDSDDDDQSHQSAPPGSPDYYATCLGDFYSVAWLEDSDVHDPRKETLRQQYERVQKVPDGSLEQLEAEKRLRDELLYREEVDRKIGKIAKLLLSEKDVAAGLSSVVLPEREGEPLVDDWECFKSMLRTYEERCGALTHYGRKYSRVMANMCNAGINQDQLTWASTKACS
;
A
#
# COMPACT_ATOMS: atom_id res chain seq x y z
N MET A 1 11.07 -1.36 3.51
CA MET A 1 12.01 -0.83 4.52
C MET A 1 12.97 0.13 3.86
N PRO A 2 13.51 1.13 4.59
CA PRO A 2 14.45 2.11 4.01
C PRO A 2 15.69 1.46 3.38
N VAL A 3 16.12 0.32 3.93
CA VAL A 3 17.22 -0.51 3.41
C VAL A 3 16.86 -1.98 3.60
N GLY A 4 17.29 -2.84 2.67
CA GLY A 4 17.16 -4.28 2.76
C GLY A 4 15.76 -4.80 2.39
N ASP A 5 15.46 -6.02 2.87
CA ASP A 5 14.25 -6.73 2.53
C ASP A 5 12.99 -6.01 3.03
N VAL A 6 11.90 -6.20 2.29
CA VAL A 6 10.58 -5.73 2.68
C VAL A 6 10.00 -6.62 3.77
N VAL A 7 9.08 -6.07 4.57
CA VAL A 7 8.32 -6.85 5.53
C VAL A 7 7.07 -7.37 4.81
N TYR A 8 6.99 -8.69 4.64
CA TYR A 8 5.77 -9.33 4.15
C TYR A 8 4.75 -9.45 5.28
N ALA A 9 3.46 -9.39 4.95
CA ALA A 9 2.38 -9.49 5.92
C ALA A 9 2.51 -10.76 6.77
N ILE A 10 2.74 -11.92 6.12
CA ILE A 10 2.86 -13.20 6.81
C ILE A 10 3.98 -13.20 7.87
N ASP A 11 5.13 -12.59 7.56
CA ASP A 11 6.28 -12.55 8.47
C ASP A 11 5.96 -11.69 9.71
N LEU A 12 5.27 -10.56 9.51
CA LEU A 12 4.80 -9.71 10.62
C LEU A 12 3.80 -10.46 11.50
N ILE A 13 2.82 -11.12 10.89
CA ILE A 13 1.77 -11.86 11.62
C ILE A 13 2.37 -13.04 12.41
N GLU A 14 3.35 -13.75 11.85
CA GLU A 14 4.07 -14.81 12.57
C GLU A 14 4.82 -14.27 13.79
N VAL A 15 5.47 -13.11 13.67
CA VAL A 15 6.13 -12.44 14.80
C VAL A 15 5.10 -12.07 15.89
N LEU A 16 3.92 -11.56 15.51
CA LEU A 16 2.86 -11.23 16.46
C LEU A 16 2.34 -12.47 17.20
N LYS A 17 2.09 -13.58 16.48
CA LYS A 17 1.70 -14.87 17.05
C LYS A 17 2.75 -15.38 18.03
N LYS A 18 4.03 -15.34 17.65
CA LYS A 18 5.15 -15.74 18.52
C LYS A 18 5.22 -14.88 19.77
N LYS A 19 5.12 -13.55 19.64
CA LYS A 19 5.16 -12.63 20.77
C LYS A 19 3.98 -12.82 21.72
N HIS A 20 2.79 -13.13 21.19
CA HIS A 20 1.61 -13.50 21.97
C HIS A 20 1.85 -14.78 22.77
N GLY A 21 2.33 -15.86 22.11
CA GLY A 21 2.63 -17.14 22.77
C GLY A 21 3.67 -17.02 23.89
N MET A 22 4.59 -16.05 23.78
CA MET A 22 5.55 -15.69 24.83
C MET A 22 4.96 -14.83 25.96
N LYS A 23 3.66 -14.50 25.91
CA LYS A 23 2.98 -13.59 26.84
C LYS A 23 3.69 -12.24 26.96
N GLY A 24 4.24 -11.76 25.85
CA GLY A 24 5.10 -10.57 25.83
C GLY A 24 4.36 -9.23 25.94
N TYR A 25 3.03 -9.25 25.96
CA TYR A 25 2.15 -8.10 26.17
C TYR A 25 0.81 -8.56 26.73
N LYS A 26 0.06 -7.65 27.35
CA LYS A 26 -1.33 -7.90 27.78
C LYS A 26 -2.33 -7.63 26.66
N ARG A 27 -2.17 -6.49 26.00
CA ARG A 27 -2.90 -6.04 24.80
C ARG A 27 -1.95 -5.18 23.98
N MET A 28 -2.04 -5.27 22.67
CA MET A 28 -1.22 -4.48 21.74
C MET A 28 -2.14 -3.70 20.81
N VAL A 29 -1.70 -2.51 20.43
CA VAL A 29 -2.38 -1.64 19.48
C VAL A 29 -1.38 -1.31 18.37
N MET A 30 -1.79 -1.42 17.12
CA MET A 30 -0.92 -1.21 15.95
C MET A 30 -1.60 -0.30 14.93
N TYR A 31 -0.94 0.80 14.58
CA TYR A 31 -1.43 1.76 13.58
C TYR A 31 -0.53 1.61 12.35
N ILE A 32 -1.11 1.32 11.18
CA ILE A 32 -0.35 1.09 9.94
C ILE A 32 -0.71 2.17 8.92
N ALA A 33 0.24 3.09 8.68
CA ALA A 33 0.15 4.09 7.64
C ALA A 33 0.90 3.62 6.38
N ALA A 34 0.16 3.09 5.40
CA ALA A 34 0.68 2.70 4.09
C ALA A 34 -0.47 2.50 3.10
N CYS A 35 -0.16 2.59 1.79
CA CYS A 35 -1.06 2.10 0.75
C CYS A 35 -1.31 0.60 0.94
N GLU A 36 -2.53 0.17 0.64
CA GLU A 36 -2.99 -1.21 0.78
C GLU A 36 -2.76 -1.78 2.20
N SER A 37 -2.70 -0.93 3.23
CA SER A 37 -2.30 -1.34 4.59
C SER A 37 -3.24 -2.37 5.21
N GLY A 38 -4.52 -2.36 4.83
CA GLY A 38 -5.47 -3.42 5.19
C GLY A 38 -5.00 -4.83 4.79
N SER A 39 -4.27 -4.98 3.67
CA SER A 39 -3.81 -6.28 3.17
C SER A 39 -2.80 -6.97 4.09
N ILE A 40 -2.19 -6.22 5.01
CA ILE A 40 -1.26 -6.73 6.02
C ILE A 40 -1.96 -7.57 7.09
N VAL A 41 -3.25 -7.31 7.33
CA VAL A 41 -4.02 -7.96 8.42
C VAL A 41 -5.22 -8.75 7.92
N ASN A 42 -5.83 -8.37 6.80
CA ASN A 42 -7.03 -9.01 6.28
C ASN A 42 -6.84 -10.50 6.01
N GLY A 43 -7.67 -11.34 6.63
CA GLY A 43 -7.57 -12.81 6.53
C GLY A 43 -6.32 -13.42 7.16
N LEU A 44 -5.47 -12.63 7.83
CA LEU A 44 -4.18 -13.09 8.36
C LEU A 44 -4.04 -12.94 9.88
N LEU A 45 -4.47 -11.80 10.43
CA LEU A 45 -4.36 -11.52 11.86
C LEU A 45 -5.45 -12.27 12.64
N PRO A 46 -5.11 -13.19 13.55
CA PRO A 46 -6.11 -13.91 14.33
C PRO A 46 -6.76 -13.03 15.41
N ASP A 47 -8.02 -13.27 15.75
CA ASP A 47 -8.71 -12.50 16.80
C ASP A 47 -8.21 -12.82 18.23
N ASP A 48 -7.54 -13.95 18.43
CA ASP A 48 -7.13 -14.45 19.74
C ASP A 48 -5.73 -13.96 20.18
N VAL A 49 -5.03 -13.17 19.36
CA VAL A 49 -3.69 -12.65 19.73
C VAL A 49 -3.72 -11.36 20.55
N SER A 50 -4.89 -10.81 20.89
CA SER A 50 -5.00 -9.57 21.70
C SER A 50 -4.29 -8.36 21.08
N VAL A 51 -4.30 -8.27 19.74
CA VAL A 51 -3.80 -7.13 18.96
C VAL A 51 -5.01 -6.44 18.33
N TYR A 52 -5.13 -5.13 18.52
CA TYR A 52 -6.07 -4.27 17.81
C TYR A 52 -5.31 -3.46 16.76
N THR A 53 -5.76 -3.49 15.51
CA THR A 53 -5.08 -2.80 14.41
C THR A 53 -6.01 -1.77 13.76
N THR A 54 -5.46 -0.61 13.42
CA THR A 54 -6.08 0.37 12.53
C THR A 54 -5.17 0.60 11.33
N THR A 55 -5.75 0.64 10.14
CA THR A 55 -5.02 0.78 8.88
C THR A 55 -5.45 2.06 8.17
N ALA A 56 -4.53 2.70 7.46
CA ALA A 56 -4.80 3.92 6.70
C ALA A 56 -5.72 3.70 5.50
N SER A 57 -5.76 2.48 4.97
CA SER A 57 -6.55 2.16 3.79
C SER A 57 -7.05 0.71 3.84
N LYS A 58 -8.06 0.42 3.01
CA LYS A 58 -8.48 -0.96 2.72
C LYS A 58 -7.39 -1.74 2.00
N PRO A 59 -7.50 -3.08 1.94
CA PRO A 59 -6.54 -3.90 1.22
C PRO A 59 -6.32 -3.51 -0.23
N ASP A 60 -7.28 -2.94 -0.95
CA ASP A 60 -7.20 -2.56 -2.36
C ASP A 60 -7.19 -1.03 -2.60
N GLU A 61 -6.90 -0.25 -1.55
CA GLU A 61 -6.98 1.20 -1.55
C GLU A 61 -5.64 1.86 -1.20
N LEU A 62 -5.36 3.01 -1.81
CA LEU A 62 -4.17 3.81 -1.55
C LEU A 62 -4.37 4.70 -0.31
N SER A 63 -3.27 5.03 0.36
CA SER A 63 -3.24 6.08 1.38
C SER A 63 -2.73 7.39 0.78
N TRP A 64 -3.11 8.52 1.37
CA TRP A 64 -2.86 9.85 0.79
C TRP A 64 -1.91 10.69 1.65
N ALA A 65 -0.99 11.41 1.00
CA ALA A 65 -0.18 12.46 1.63
C ALA A 65 -1.02 13.72 1.90
N CYS A 66 -0.64 14.55 2.88
CA CYS A 66 -1.27 15.83 3.18
C CYS A 66 -0.23 16.92 3.49
N TYR A 67 -0.69 18.18 3.57
CA TYR A 67 0.16 19.36 3.75
C TYR A 67 1.26 19.44 2.69
N CYS A 68 0.86 19.42 1.43
CA CYS A 68 1.77 19.42 0.29
C CYS A 68 2.00 20.84 -0.26
N PRO A 69 3.21 21.17 -0.75
CA PRO A 69 3.47 22.47 -1.36
C PRO A 69 2.76 22.63 -2.70
N GLY A 70 2.26 23.83 -2.99
CA GLY A 70 1.56 24.14 -4.25
C GLY A 70 0.06 23.84 -4.23
N GLU A 71 -0.51 23.52 -3.07
CA GLU A 71 -1.96 23.48 -2.80
C GLU A 71 -2.52 24.91 -2.57
N ASP A 72 -2.01 25.90 -3.30
CA ASP A 72 -2.43 27.31 -3.20
C ASP A 72 -3.73 27.54 -4.01
N ASP A 73 -4.84 27.72 -3.29
CA ASP A 73 -5.90 28.72 -3.47
C ASP A 73 -6.17 29.34 -4.87
N SER A 74 -6.24 28.55 -5.95
CA SER A 74 -6.72 29.06 -7.24
C SER A 74 -8.18 28.66 -7.49
N ASP A 75 -9.09 29.54 -7.06
CA ASP A 75 -10.40 29.80 -7.67
C ASP A 75 -11.46 28.68 -7.74
N ASP A 76 -11.37 27.61 -6.95
CA ASP A 76 -12.49 26.66 -6.81
C ASP A 76 -13.18 26.78 -5.44
N ASP A 77 -14.51 26.98 -5.45
CA ASP A 77 -15.42 27.15 -4.29
C ASP A 77 -15.50 25.91 -3.36
N ASP A 78 -14.57 24.95 -3.47
CA ASP A 78 -14.56 23.71 -2.70
C ASP A 78 -13.59 23.78 -1.51
N GLN A 79 -14.09 24.26 -0.37
CA GLN A 79 -13.35 24.40 0.90
C GLN A 79 -13.05 23.06 1.60
N SER A 80 -13.09 21.92 0.90
CA SER A 80 -12.88 20.60 1.50
C SER A 80 -11.42 20.15 1.58
N HIS A 81 -10.47 20.96 1.10
CA HIS A 81 -9.07 20.59 0.98
C HIS A 81 -8.19 21.17 2.10
N GLN A 82 -7.44 20.30 2.78
CA GLN A 82 -6.43 20.72 3.76
C GLN A 82 -5.12 21.05 3.03
N SER A 83 -5.08 22.22 2.41
CA SER A 83 -3.85 22.85 1.93
C SER A 83 -2.81 22.93 3.05
N ALA A 84 -1.53 23.08 2.69
CA ALA A 84 -0.49 23.43 3.64
C ALA A 84 -0.96 24.59 4.57
N PRO A 85 -0.70 24.53 5.89
CA PRO A 85 -1.26 25.48 6.84
C PRO A 85 -0.96 26.94 6.45
N PRO A 86 -1.90 27.90 6.60
CA PRO A 86 -1.67 29.29 6.26
C PRO A 86 -0.37 29.83 6.88
N GLY A 87 0.56 30.27 6.02
CA GLY A 87 1.89 30.72 6.45
C GLY A 87 2.98 29.64 6.44
N SER A 88 2.71 28.44 5.92
CA SER A 88 3.73 27.46 5.57
C SER A 88 4.71 28.08 4.57
N PRO A 89 6.01 28.12 4.88
CA PRO A 89 7.00 28.70 3.97
C PRO A 89 7.02 27.98 2.61
N ASP A 90 6.92 28.72 1.50
CA ASP A 90 7.08 28.25 0.11
C ASP A 90 8.40 27.50 -0.18
N TYR A 91 9.30 27.40 0.80
CA TYR A 91 10.57 26.68 0.67
C TYR A 91 10.42 25.15 0.79
N TYR A 92 9.36 24.63 1.39
CA TYR A 92 9.19 23.18 1.46
C TYR A 92 8.84 22.64 0.06
N ALA A 93 9.62 21.67 -0.42
CA ALA A 93 9.42 21.02 -1.73
C ALA A 93 8.89 19.59 -1.60
N THR A 94 8.28 19.26 -0.46
CA THR A 94 7.77 17.93 -0.08
C THR A 94 6.53 18.07 0.80
N CYS A 95 5.64 17.08 0.77
CA CYS A 95 4.55 16.96 1.74
C CYS A 95 5.08 16.74 3.15
N LEU A 96 4.38 17.27 4.15
CA LEU A 96 4.79 17.21 5.56
C LEU A 96 4.05 16.13 6.36
N GLY A 97 2.97 15.56 5.82
CA GLY A 97 2.20 14.52 6.50
C GLY A 97 1.54 13.53 5.56
N ASP A 98 0.85 12.58 6.18
CA ASP A 98 -0.08 11.63 5.55
C ASP A 98 -1.44 11.78 6.23
N PHE A 99 -2.53 11.78 5.45
CA PHE A 99 -3.89 12.08 5.95
C PHE A 99 -4.26 11.24 7.16
N TYR A 100 -4.11 9.91 7.07
CA TYR A 100 -4.38 9.01 8.20
C TYR A 100 -3.53 9.37 9.42
N SER A 101 -2.23 9.58 9.22
CA SER A 101 -1.28 9.85 10.30
C SER A 101 -1.59 11.16 11.01
N VAL A 102 -1.75 12.24 10.25
CA VAL A 102 -2.10 13.57 10.75
C VAL A 102 -3.45 13.52 11.46
N ALA A 103 -4.46 12.88 10.87
CA ALA A 103 -5.78 12.80 11.47
C ALA A 103 -5.76 12.20 12.89
N TRP A 104 -5.07 11.07 13.12
CA TRP A 104 -5.03 10.48 14.46
C TRP A 104 -4.06 11.20 15.40
N LEU A 105 -2.98 11.78 14.89
CA LEU A 105 -2.02 12.56 15.69
C LEU A 105 -2.66 13.84 16.22
N GLU A 106 -3.30 14.63 15.35
CA GLU A 106 -3.97 15.88 15.74
C GLU A 106 -5.17 15.64 16.65
N ASP A 107 -5.94 14.57 16.39
CA ASP A 107 -7.00 14.12 17.30
C ASP A 107 -6.46 13.82 18.71
N SER A 108 -5.30 13.14 18.78
CA SER A 108 -4.63 12.80 20.04
C SER A 108 -4.04 14.01 20.77
N ASP A 109 -3.66 15.06 20.05
CA ASP A 109 -3.12 16.29 20.64
C ASP A 109 -4.20 17.13 21.34
N VAL A 110 -5.45 17.06 20.88
CA VAL A 110 -6.54 17.88 21.39
C VAL A 110 -7.47 17.14 22.38
N HIS A 111 -7.51 15.81 22.33
CA HIS A 111 -8.35 15.00 23.22
C HIS A 111 -7.56 14.38 24.39
N ASP A 112 -8.22 14.22 25.54
CA ASP A 112 -7.62 13.53 26.69
C ASP A 112 -7.64 12.00 26.43
N PRO A 113 -6.47 11.33 26.33
CA PRO A 113 -6.40 9.90 26.02
C PRO A 113 -7.00 9.01 27.12
N ARG A 114 -7.33 9.56 28.29
CA ARG A 114 -8.08 8.85 29.35
C ARG A 114 -9.59 8.87 29.16
N LYS A 115 -10.09 9.76 28.30
CA LYS A 115 -11.53 9.96 28.04
C LYS A 115 -11.93 9.44 26.67
N GLU A 116 -11.00 9.41 25.73
CA GLU A 116 -11.21 8.86 24.40
C GLU A 116 -10.80 7.38 24.33
N THR A 117 -11.66 6.58 23.74
CA THR A 117 -11.38 5.18 23.45
C THR A 117 -10.83 5.03 22.04
N LEU A 118 -10.06 3.96 21.79
CA LEU A 118 -9.52 3.64 20.46
C LEU A 118 -10.61 3.55 19.38
N ARG A 119 -11.82 3.08 19.74
CA ARG A 119 -12.95 3.02 18.81
C ARG A 119 -13.46 4.41 18.44
N GLN A 120 -13.54 5.33 19.41
CA GLN A 120 -13.96 6.70 19.15
C GLN A 120 -12.96 7.40 18.23
N GLN A 121 -11.65 7.26 18.50
CA GLN A 121 -10.62 7.78 17.62
C GLN A 121 -10.73 7.19 16.20
N TYR A 122 -10.89 5.87 16.06
CA TYR A 122 -11.11 5.23 14.76
C TYR A 122 -12.31 5.82 14.01
N GLU A 123 -13.46 5.95 14.67
CA GLU A 123 -14.68 6.53 14.08
C GLU A 123 -14.52 8.01 13.70
N ARG A 124 -13.62 8.75 14.35
CA ARG A 124 -13.30 10.15 13.98
C ARG A 124 -12.38 10.21 12.78
N VAL A 125 -11.29 9.46 12.81
CA VAL A 125 -10.31 9.40 11.72
C VAL A 125 -10.98 8.93 10.42
N GLN A 126 -11.88 7.94 10.49
CA GLN A 126 -12.64 7.46 9.33
C GLN A 126 -13.56 8.52 8.69
N LYS A 127 -13.97 9.55 9.44
CA LYS A 127 -14.86 10.62 8.95
C LYS A 127 -14.11 11.77 8.31
N VAL A 128 -12.78 11.81 8.41
CA VAL A 128 -11.97 12.78 7.68
C VAL A 128 -12.08 12.42 6.20
N PRO A 129 -12.58 13.32 5.33
CA PRO A 129 -12.72 13.02 3.91
C PRO A 129 -11.34 12.69 3.33
N ASP A 130 -11.25 11.58 2.61
CA ASP A 130 -10.06 11.23 1.85
C ASP A 130 -9.84 12.30 0.77
N GLY A 131 -8.60 12.82 0.68
CA GLY A 131 -8.22 13.85 -0.28
C GLY A 131 -8.63 13.45 -1.70
N SER A 132 -9.51 14.24 -2.32
CA SER A 132 -10.04 14.00 -3.66
C SER A 132 -9.09 14.46 -4.76
N LEU A 133 -8.97 13.60 -5.77
CA LEU A 133 -8.68 13.80 -7.20
C LEU A 133 -7.50 14.66 -7.70
N GLU A 134 -6.86 15.53 -6.92
CA GLU A 134 -5.83 16.47 -7.45
C GLU A 134 -4.38 16.04 -7.21
N GLN A 135 -4.16 14.91 -6.55
CA GLN A 135 -2.82 14.33 -6.38
C GLN A 135 -2.21 13.76 -7.69
N LEU A 136 -2.94 13.85 -8.80
CA LEU A 136 -2.46 13.46 -10.13
C LEU A 136 -1.51 14.51 -10.74
N GLU A 137 -1.51 15.77 -10.27
CA GLU A 137 -0.86 16.88 -11.00
C GLU A 137 0.47 17.37 -10.40
N ALA A 138 0.85 16.92 -9.21
CA ALA A 138 2.18 17.17 -8.64
C ALA A 138 3.28 16.27 -9.23
N GLU A 139 3.05 15.71 -10.42
CA GLU A 139 3.95 14.87 -11.19
C GLU A 139 4.82 15.74 -12.14
N LYS A 140 5.49 16.80 -11.67
CA LYS A 140 6.20 17.74 -12.59
C LYS A 140 7.72 17.75 -12.51
N ARG A 141 8.34 16.88 -11.70
CA ARG A 141 9.79 16.66 -11.73
C ARG A 141 10.08 15.26 -12.25
N LEU A 142 9.84 15.13 -13.54
CA LEU A 142 9.19 13.95 -14.09
C LEU A 142 9.78 13.61 -15.47
N ARG A 143 11.03 13.14 -15.53
CA ARG A 143 11.56 12.56 -16.78
C ARG A 143 12.25 11.23 -16.51
N ASP A 144 13.27 11.22 -15.67
CA ASP A 144 13.97 9.96 -15.37
C ASP A 144 13.06 9.00 -14.57
N GLU A 145 12.24 9.55 -13.66
CA GLU A 145 11.19 8.80 -12.96
C GLU A 145 10.09 8.31 -13.91
N LEU A 146 9.66 9.10 -14.92
CA LEU A 146 8.69 8.59 -15.92
C LEU A 146 9.24 7.48 -16.77
N LEU A 147 10.48 7.64 -17.24
CA LEU A 147 11.10 6.63 -18.08
C LEU A 147 11.23 5.32 -17.31
N TYR A 148 11.57 5.38 -16.02
CA TYR A 148 11.54 4.22 -15.13
C TYR A 148 10.12 3.64 -14.99
N ARG A 149 9.12 4.47 -14.70
CA ARG A 149 7.71 4.04 -14.55
C ARG A 149 7.17 3.37 -15.81
N GLU A 150 7.35 4.01 -16.96
CA GLU A 150 6.97 3.50 -18.27
C GLU A 150 7.68 2.17 -18.57
N GLU A 151 8.96 2.05 -18.24
CA GLU A 151 9.71 0.83 -18.45
C GLU A 151 9.17 -0.33 -17.59
N VAL A 152 8.87 -0.08 -16.31
CA VAL A 152 8.28 -1.08 -15.40
C VAL A 152 6.89 -1.49 -15.87
N ASP A 153 6.02 -0.52 -16.19
CA ASP A 153 4.66 -0.78 -16.67
C ASP A 153 4.70 -1.60 -17.97
N ARG A 154 5.60 -1.26 -18.91
CA ARG A 154 5.80 -1.98 -20.17
C ARG A 154 6.29 -3.42 -19.95
N LYS A 155 7.27 -3.61 -19.06
CA LYS A 155 7.83 -4.94 -18.73
C LYS A 155 6.75 -5.84 -18.12
N ILE A 156 6.04 -5.37 -17.11
CA ILE A 156 4.95 -6.13 -16.46
C ILE A 156 3.81 -6.40 -17.45
N GLY A 157 3.41 -5.41 -18.25
CA GLY A 157 2.38 -5.61 -19.28
C GLY A 157 2.76 -6.68 -20.29
N LYS A 158 4.05 -6.76 -20.69
CA LYS A 158 4.55 -7.81 -21.57
C LYS A 158 4.58 -9.18 -20.89
N ILE A 159 4.94 -9.27 -19.61
CA ILE A 159 4.87 -10.50 -18.82
C ILE A 159 3.42 -10.99 -18.73
N ALA A 160 2.49 -10.12 -18.35
CA ALA A 160 1.07 -10.44 -18.26
C ALA A 160 0.54 -10.97 -19.59
N LYS A 161 0.87 -10.31 -20.72
CA LYS A 161 0.48 -10.78 -22.05
C LYS A 161 1.07 -12.14 -22.44
N LEU A 162 2.25 -12.49 -21.91
CA LEU A 162 2.91 -13.77 -22.19
C LEU A 162 2.35 -14.92 -21.35
N LEU A 163 1.79 -14.62 -20.17
CA LEU A 163 1.37 -15.63 -19.18
C LEU A 163 -0.14 -15.77 -19.06
N LEU A 164 -0.89 -14.70 -19.27
CA LEU A 164 -2.33 -14.65 -19.03
C LEU A 164 -3.10 -14.78 -20.34
N SER A 165 -4.14 -15.60 -20.32
CA SER A 165 -5.11 -15.66 -21.43
C SER A 165 -6.04 -14.44 -21.42
N GLU A 166 -6.81 -14.25 -22.49
CA GLU A 166 -7.84 -13.19 -22.53
C GLU A 166 -8.86 -13.33 -21.39
N LYS A 167 -9.17 -14.57 -20.99
CA LYS A 167 -10.07 -14.84 -19.86
C LYS A 167 -9.45 -14.40 -18.53
N ASP A 168 -8.15 -14.63 -18.36
CA ASP A 168 -7.41 -14.25 -17.15
C ASP A 168 -7.30 -12.72 -17.01
N VAL A 169 -7.06 -12.02 -18.13
CA VAL A 169 -7.08 -10.55 -18.18
C VAL A 169 -8.48 -10.02 -17.88
N ALA A 170 -9.53 -10.61 -18.44
CA ALA A 170 -10.91 -10.23 -18.17
C ALA A 170 -11.32 -10.48 -16.70
N ALA A 171 -10.74 -11.50 -16.06
CA ALA A 171 -10.87 -11.75 -14.63
C ALA A 171 -10.02 -10.79 -13.77
N GLY A 172 -9.28 -9.86 -14.39
CA GLY A 172 -8.54 -8.80 -13.74
C GLY A 172 -7.17 -9.21 -13.23
N LEU A 173 -6.62 -10.38 -13.57
CA LEU A 173 -5.35 -10.87 -13.01
C LEU A 173 -4.15 -9.93 -13.29
N SER A 174 -4.22 -9.13 -14.36
CA SER A 174 -3.23 -8.09 -14.68
C SER A 174 -3.48 -6.74 -14.00
N SER A 175 -4.55 -6.62 -13.20
CA SER A 175 -4.92 -5.38 -12.53
C SER A 175 -4.18 -5.22 -11.21
N VAL A 176 -3.76 -3.98 -10.97
CA VAL A 176 -3.22 -3.53 -9.67
C VAL A 176 -4.33 -3.16 -8.69
N VAL A 177 -5.57 -3.07 -9.16
CA VAL A 177 -6.77 -2.88 -8.34
C VAL A 177 -7.75 -3.99 -8.69
N LEU A 178 -7.87 -4.96 -7.79
CA LEU A 178 -8.80 -6.07 -7.92
C LEU A 178 -9.67 -6.05 -6.67
N PRO A 179 -11.02 -6.08 -6.82
CA PRO A 179 -11.92 -6.05 -5.69
C PRO A 179 -11.59 -7.18 -4.72
N GLU A 180 -11.36 -6.79 -3.48
CA GLU A 180 -11.06 -7.71 -2.40
C GLU A 180 -12.28 -8.56 -2.00
N ARG A 181 -12.00 -9.68 -1.33
CA ARG A 181 -12.98 -10.49 -0.62
C ARG A 181 -12.68 -10.44 0.87
N GLU A 182 -13.63 -9.92 1.63
CA GLU A 182 -13.50 -9.73 3.07
C GLU A 182 -13.09 -11.03 3.78
N GLY A 183 -12.00 -10.97 4.55
CA GLY A 183 -11.46 -12.11 5.29
C GLY A 183 -10.60 -13.08 4.48
N GLU A 184 -10.36 -12.84 3.19
CA GLU A 184 -9.41 -13.63 2.38
C GLU A 184 -8.03 -12.94 2.34
N PRO A 185 -6.92 -13.68 2.53
CA PRO A 185 -5.59 -13.11 2.41
C PRO A 185 -5.29 -12.71 0.96
N LEU A 186 -4.33 -11.80 0.76
CA LEU A 186 -3.88 -11.38 -0.58
C LEU A 186 -3.43 -12.57 -1.45
N VAL A 187 -2.74 -13.52 -0.83
CA VAL A 187 -2.23 -14.74 -1.49
C VAL A 187 -2.34 -15.92 -0.53
N ASP A 188 -2.66 -17.09 -1.08
CA ASP A 188 -2.70 -18.35 -0.33
C ASP A 188 -1.28 -18.91 -0.11
N ASP A 189 -0.43 -18.87 -1.15
CA ASP A 189 0.95 -19.34 -1.12
C ASP A 189 1.94 -18.17 -1.08
N TRP A 190 2.36 -17.83 0.15
CA TRP A 190 3.33 -16.75 0.40
C TRP A 190 4.74 -17.05 -0.12
N GLU A 191 5.13 -18.32 -0.23
CA GLU A 191 6.45 -18.67 -0.78
C GLU A 191 6.47 -18.54 -2.30
N CYS A 192 5.38 -18.94 -2.96
CA CYS A 192 5.16 -18.65 -4.37
C CYS A 192 5.18 -17.13 -4.61
N PHE A 193 4.46 -16.33 -3.82
CA PHE A 193 4.47 -14.87 -3.95
C PHE A 193 5.87 -14.25 -3.79
N LYS A 194 6.59 -14.60 -2.72
CA LYS A 194 8.00 -14.18 -2.49
C LYS A 194 8.92 -14.63 -3.62
N SER A 195 8.67 -15.81 -4.20
CA SER A 195 9.41 -16.33 -5.35
C SER A 195 9.11 -15.53 -6.62
N MET A 196 7.86 -15.15 -6.87
CA MET A 196 7.47 -14.32 -8.02
C MET A 196 8.18 -12.98 -8.01
N LEU A 197 8.17 -12.29 -6.85
CA LEU A 197 8.84 -11.00 -6.67
C LEU A 197 10.35 -11.12 -6.92
N ARG A 198 11.03 -12.08 -6.29
CA ARG A 198 12.47 -12.33 -6.52
C ARG A 198 12.78 -12.63 -7.99
N THR A 199 11.97 -13.48 -8.61
CA THR A 199 12.17 -13.87 -10.02
C THR A 199 12.05 -12.67 -10.95
N TYR A 200 11.12 -11.77 -10.69
CA TYR A 200 11.05 -10.52 -11.44
C TYR A 200 12.29 -9.67 -11.19
N GLU A 201 12.68 -9.42 -9.94
CA GLU A 201 13.80 -8.55 -9.61
C GLU A 201 15.14 -9.04 -10.20
N GLU A 202 15.37 -10.36 -10.18
CA GLU A 202 16.55 -11.00 -10.79
C GLU A 202 16.62 -10.85 -12.31
N ARG A 203 15.48 -10.72 -12.99
CA ARG A 203 15.40 -10.70 -14.46
C ARG A 203 15.18 -9.30 -15.05
N CYS A 204 14.49 -8.44 -14.31
CA CYS A 204 13.95 -7.18 -14.81
C CYS A 204 14.51 -5.95 -14.09
N GLY A 205 15.19 -6.16 -12.96
CA GLY A 205 15.67 -5.11 -12.06
C GLY A 205 14.75 -4.92 -10.85
N ALA A 206 15.27 -4.24 -9.83
CA ALA A 206 14.59 -4.06 -8.54
C ALA A 206 13.20 -3.39 -8.67
N LEU A 207 12.24 -3.86 -7.86
CA LEU A 207 10.95 -3.21 -7.66
C LEU A 207 11.12 -2.11 -6.61
N THR A 208 11.45 -0.90 -7.08
CA THR A 208 11.52 0.30 -6.23
C THR A 208 10.11 0.71 -5.78
N HIS A 209 9.96 1.91 -5.24
CA HIS A 209 8.70 2.42 -4.70
C HIS A 209 7.52 2.27 -5.69
N TYR A 210 7.71 2.66 -6.95
CA TYR A 210 6.65 2.58 -7.95
C TYR A 210 6.30 1.13 -8.35
N GLY A 211 7.32 0.30 -8.61
CA GLY A 211 7.10 -1.06 -9.11
C GLY A 211 6.34 -1.96 -8.14
N ARG A 212 6.39 -1.66 -6.84
CA ARG A 212 5.72 -2.45 -5.79
C ARG A 212 4.20 -2.50 -5.91
N LYS A 213 3.56 -1.56 -6.60
CA LYS A 213 2.12 -1.66 -6.94
C LYS A 213 1.78 -2.96 -7.70
N TYR A 214 2.75 -3.51 -8.44
CA TYR A 214 2.59 -4.75 -9.19
C TYR A 214 2.73 -6.01 -8.34
N SER A 215 2.99 -5.87 -7.04
CA SER A 215 2.93 -6.99 -6.10
C SER A 215 1.56 -7.67 -6.15
N ARG A 216 0.46 -6.92 -6.26
CA ARG A 216 -0.87 -7.50 -6.45
C ARG A 216 -0.98 -8.37 -7.71
N VAL A 217 -0.44 -7.91 -8.84
CA VAL A 217 -0.43 -8.69 -10.09
C VAL A 217 0.33 -10.00 -9.92
N MET A 218 1.45 -9.98 -9.18
CA MET A 218 2.21 -11.20 -8.89
C MET A 218 1.48 -12.14 -7.92
N ALA A 219 0.77 -11.60 -6.93
CA ALA A 219 -0.10 -12.39 -6.06
C ALA A 219 -1.23 -13.05 -6.86
N ASN A 220 -1.88 -12.32 -7.77
CA ASN A 220 -2.92 -12.86 -8.64
C ASN A 220 -2.40 -13.99 -9.53
N MET A 221 -1.22 -13.81 -10.13
CA MET A 221 -0.57 -14.85 -10.93
C MET A 221 -0.30 -16.10 -10.08
N CYS A 222 0.18 -15.92 -8.85
CA CYS A 222 0.41 -17.02 -7.92
C CYS A 222 -0.90 -17.77 -7.58
N ASN A 223 -1.95 -17.04 -7.20
CA ASN A 223 -3.28 -17.60 -6.91
C ASN A 223 -3.89 -18.30 -8.14
N ALA A 224 -3.53 -17.87 -9.36
CA ALA A 224 -3.94 -18.51 -10.61
C ALA A 224 -3.13 -19.76 -10.98
N GLY A 225 -2.15 -20.15 -10.16
CA GLY A 225 -1.31 -21.33 -10.38
C GLY A 225 -0.18 -21.12 -11.37
N ILE A 226 0.15 -19.88 -11.73
CA ILE A 226 1.40 -19.59 -12.46
C ILE A 226 2.56 -19.93 -11.53
N ASN A 227 3.59 -20.60 -12.06
CA ASN A 227 4.77 -21.00 -11.30
C ASN A 227 6.02 -20.19 -11.66
N GLN A 228 7.09 -20.41 -10.89
CA GLN A 228 8.36 -19.70 -11.02
C GLN A 228 9.00 -19.86 -12.40
N ASP A 229 8.93 -21.05 -13.01
CA ASP A 229 9.54 -21.32 -14.31
C ASP A 229 8.85 -20.55 -15.44
N GLN A 230 7.52 -20.50 -15.39
CA GLN A 230 6.71 -19.71 -16.31
C GLN A 230 7.05 -18.22 -16.18
N LEU A 231 7.10 -17.69 -14.96
CA LEU A 231 7.46 -16.30 -14.74
C LEU A 231 8.90 -16.02 -15.19
N THR A 232 9.84 -16.92 -14.92
CA THR A 232 11.23 -16.79 -15.37
C THR A 232 11.29 -16.65 -16.89
N TRP A 233 10.63 -17.55 -17.62
CA TRP A 233 10.58 -17.52 -19.08
C TRP A 233 9.97 -16.22 -19.61
N ALA A 234 8.86 -15.76 -19.03
CA ALA A 234 8.19 -14.54 -19.46
C ALA A 234 9.03 -13.29 -19.16
N SER A 235 9.62 -13.21 -17.97
CA SER A 235 10.51 -12.11 -17.56
C SER A 235 11.75 -12.03 -18.43
N THR A 236 12.39 -13.16 -18.76
CA THR A 236 13.53 -13.19 -19.69
C THR A 236 13.17 -12.60 -21.05
N LYS A 237 11.98 -12.88 -21.57
CA LYS A 237 11.51 -12.29 -22.84
C LYS A 237 11.07 -10.84 -22.72
N ALA A 238 10.54 -10.45 -21.57
CA ALA A 238 9.97 -9.13 -21.38
C ALA A 238 11.06 -8.06 -21.13
N CYS A 239 12.13 -8.46 -20.45
CA CYS A 239 13.16 -7.59 -19.90
C CYS A 239 14.51 -7.70 -20.61
N SER A 240 14.60 -8.52 -21.66
CA SER A 240 15.70 -8.51 -22.66
C SER A 240 15.61 -7.33 -23.61
#